data_AF-A0A6I9UR29-F1
#
_entry.id   AF-A0A6I9UR29-F1
#
_cell.length_a   1.000
_cell.length_b   1.000
_cell.length_c   1.000
_cell.angle_alpha   90.00
_cell.angle_beta   90.00
_cell.angle_gamma   90.00
#
_symmetry.space_group_name_H-M   'P 1'
#
loop_
_entity.id
_entity.type
_entity.pdbx_description
1 polymer ?
#
loop_
_entity_poly.entity_id
_entity_poly.type
_entity_poly.pdbx_seq_one_letter_code
_entity_poly.pdbx_strand_id
1 'polypeptide(L)'
;MDRRSVYGPRDSTVLSQQAQHRSDDIPDGDLDAVLISRRADGNFWSYFNQNNMFERVQEILHQIGFYGVYRCGRLQLNQHLITALVERWRSETHTFHFRVGEATITLQDVQIIWALPIDGEPVTGIDFDRTTQQWQEYCLTYIGFSPDANVLKGSRLQTSAITSHLAAVEITYNTPQAVVVQYARAVALLLFGGLMCPDSSGNYVSLLYLSKLEDIETARNYSWGSAVLAFLYRELCNAGTKGKVAIGGALQLLQVKLT
;
A
#
# COMPACT_ATOMS: atom_id res chain seq x y z
N MET A 1 -31.88 -28.21 -5.04
CA MET A 1 -30.87 -27.13 -5.12
C MET A 1 -30.42 -26.84 -3.71
N ASP A 2 -29.23 -27.31 -3.37
CA ASP A 2 -28.71 -27.21 -2.01
C ASP A 2 -28.18 -25.79 -1.75
N ARG A 3 -28.89 -25.02 -0.91
CA ARG A 3 -28.55 -23.62 -0.59
C ARG A 3 -27.16 -23.49 0.06
N ARG A 4 -26.60 -24.58 0.60
CA ARG A 4 -25.26 -24.59 1.22
C ARG A 4 -24.10 -24.74 0.23
N SER A 5 -24.35 -25.15 -1.01
CA SER A 5 -23.29 -25.48 -1.98
C SER A 5 -22.67 -24.26 -2.69
N VAL A 6 -23.16 -23.04 -2.49
CA VAL A 6 -22.76 -21.89 -3.31
C VAL A 6 -21.63 -21.07 -2.66
N TYR A 7 -21.48 -21.13 -1.33
CA TYR A 7 -20.62 -20.21 -0.56
C TYR A 7 -19.65 -20.94 0.37
N GLY A 8 -18.91 -21.92 -0.15
CA GLY A 8 -17.90 -22.65 0.62
C GLY A 8 -17.37 -23.89 -0.08
N PRO A 9 -16.31 -24.52 0.46
CA PRO A 9 -15.82 -25.80 -0.04
C PRO A 9 -16.90 -26.87 0.03
N ARG A 10 -16.94 -27.73 -0.99
CA ARG A 10 -17.74 -28.97 -0.93
C ARG A 10 -17.15 -29.98 0.05
N ASP A 11 -15.84 -29.92 0.26
CA ASP A 11 -15.08 -30.75 1.18
C ASP A 11 -14.33 -29.85 2.17
N SER A 12 -14.82 -29.84 3.42
CA SER A 12 -14.24 -29.04 4.51
C SER A 12 -12.88 -29.53 4.98
N THR A 13 -12.40 -30.69 4.51
CA THR A 13 -11.05 -31.18 4.82
C THR A 13 -9.96 -30.47 4.00
N VAL A 14 -10.33 -29.88 2.85
CA VAL A 14 -9.40 -29.20 1.93
C VAL A 14 -9.26 -27.71 2.26
N LEU A 15 -10.36 -27.06 2.62
CA LEU A 15 -10.39 -25.64 3.05
C LEU A 15 -10.92 -25.56 4.48
N SER A 16 -10.02 -25.81 5.43
CA SER A 16 -10.34 -26.01 6.84
C SER A 16 -10.72 -24.73 7.58
N GLN A 17 -10.43 -23.54 7.02
CA GLN A 17 -10.69 -22.26 7.67
C GLN A 17 -12.06 -21.67 7.32
N GLN A 18 -12.90 -22.37 6.54
CA GLN A 18 -14.20 -21.84 6.09
C GLN A 18 -15.07 -21.31 7.23
N ALA A 19 -15.14 -21.99 8.39
CA ALA A 19 -15.97 -21.55 9.51
C ALA A 19 -15.55 -20.19 10.10
N GLN A 20 -14.29 -19.78 9.91
CA GLN A 20 -13.75 -18.49 10.31
C GLN A 20 -13.66 -17.51 9.15
N HIS A 21 -13.98 -17.96 7.94
CA HIS A 21 -13.92 -17.16 6.72
C HIS A 21 -15.19 -16.35 6.55
N ARG A 22 -15.06 -15.09 6.13
CA ARG A 22 -16.17 -14.15 5.95
C ARG A 22 -17.25 -14.62 4.97
N SER A 23 -16.89 -15.47 4.00
CA SER A 23 -17.85 -16.01 3.03
C SER A 23 -18.90 -16.93 3.67
N ASP A 24 -18.64 -17.43 4.88
CA ASP A 24 -19.56 -18.27 5.62
C ASP A 24 -20.77 -17.49 6.15
N ASP A 25 -20.69 -16.15 6.27
CA ASP A 25 -21.80 -15.30 6.70
C ASP A 25 -22.76 -14.90 5.55
N ILE A 26 -22.38 -15.15 4.29
CA ILE A 26 -23.18 -14.78 3.10
C ILE A 26 -24.58 -15.43 3.08
N PRO A 27 -24.77 -16.71 3.41
CA PRO A 27 -26.08 -17.36 3.39
C PRO A 27 -27.10 -16.75 4.37
N ASP A 28 -26.64 -16.11 5.45
CA ASP A 28 -27.48 -15.49 6.48
C ASP A 28 -27.98 -14.10 6.08
N GLY A 29 -27.62 -13.63 4.88
CA GLY A 29 -28.13 -12.38 4.31
C GLY A 29 -27.37 -11.14 4.77
N ASP A 30 -26.23 -11.30 5.46
CA ASP A 30 -25.31 -10.19 5.77
C ASP A 30 -24.49 -9.79 4.53
N LEU A 31 -25.21 -9.40 3.47
CA LEU A 31 -24.64 -8.91 2.22
C LEU A 31 -24.05 -7.48 2.36
N ASP A 32 -24.24 -6.84 3.52
CA ASP A 32 -23.93 -5.43 3.76
C ASP A 32 -22.58 -5.19 4.43
N ALA A 33 -21.83 -6.22 4.81
CA ALA A 33 -20.47 -6.07 5.34
C ALA A 33 -19.45 -5.78 4.21
N VAL A 34 -19.67 -4.72 3.44
CA VAL A 34 -18.74 -4.23 2.41
C VAL A 34 -17.45 -3.78 3.08
N LEU A 35 -16.31 -4.26 2.60
CA LEU A 35 -15.01 -3.89 3.15
C LEU A 35 -14.66 -2.44 2.79
N ILE A 36 -14.29 -1.67 3.81
CA ILE A 36 -13.74 -0.33 3.63
C ILE A 36 -12.29 -0.47 3.19
N SER A 37 -12.01 -0.07 1.94
CA SER A 37 -10.64 0.00 1.43
C SER A 37 -9.87 1.14 2.11
N ARG A 38 -8.81 0.80 2.84
CA ARG A 38 -7.95 1.76 3.53
C ARG A 38 -6.84 2.22 2.60
N ARG A 39 -6.76 3.54 2.40
CA ARG A 39 -5.66 4.23 1.69
C ARG A 39 -5.38 5.53 2.42
N ALA A 40 -4.10 5.90 2.47
CA ALA A 40 -3.65 7.15 3.07
C ALA A 40 -3.17 8.17 2.01
N ASP A 41 -3.56 7.96 0.76
CA ASP A 41 -3.20 8.80 -0.39
C ASP A 41 -4.07 10.05 -0.53
N GLY A 42 -5.00 10.29 0.41
CA GLY A 42 -5.72 11.54 0.68
C GLY A 42 -5.79 12.55 -0.47
N ASN A 43 -5.13 13.69 -0.26
CA ASN A 43 -4.99 14.78 -1.24
C ASN A 43 -3.71 14.68 -2.09
N PHE A 44 -2.91 13.62 -1.93
CA PHE A 44 -1.66 13.46 -2.68
C PHE A 44 -1.93 13.51 -4.18
N TRP A 45 -2.90 12.74 -4.64
CA TRP A 45 -3.25 12.69 -6.06
C TRP A 45 -4.02 13.92 -6.54
N SER A 46 -4.80 14.60 -5.69
CA SER A 46 -5.46 15.84 -6.13
C SER A 46 -4.45 16.93 -6.43
N TYR A 47 -3.34 16.99 -5.68
CA TYR A 47 -2.22 17.89 -5.96
C TYR A 47 -1.50 17.54 -7.27
N PHE A 48 -1.10 16.28 -7.47
CA PHE A 48 -0.32 15.87 -8.65
C PHE A 48 -1.13 15.68 -9.94
N ASN A 49 -2.46 15.52 -9.85
CA ASN A 49 -3.32 15.50 -11.04
C ASN A 49 -3.52 16.91 -11.63
N GLN A 50 -3.40 17.95 -10.79
CA GLN A 50 -3.50 19.34 -11.23
C GLN A 50 -2.15 19.88 -11.71
N ASN A 51 -1.07 19.42 -11.08
CA ASN A 51 0.31 19.80 -11.43
C ASN A 51 1.12 18.54 -11.66
N ASN A 52 1.54 18.30 -12.92
CA ASN A 52 2.50 17.24 -13.19
C ASN A 52 3.73 17.43 -12.30
N MET A 53 4.19 16.33 -11.70
CA MET A 53 5.36 16.36 -10.84
C MET A 53 6.57 16.85 -11.63
N PHE A 54 7.37 17.72 -11.04
CA PHE A 54 8.52 18.31 -11.72
C PHE A 54 9.50 17.22 -12.20
N GLU A 55 10.08 17.39 -13.40
CA GLU A 55 10.89 16.37 -14.09
C GLU A 55 12.03 15.84 -13.21
N ARG A 56 12.75 16.73 -12.52
CA ARG A 56 13.85 16.35 -11.61
C ARG A 56 13.40 15.45 -10.45
N VAL A 57 12.15 15.56 -9.99
CA VAL A 57 11.59 14.66 -8.98
C VAL A 57 11.22 13.33 -9.63
N GLN A 58 10.68 13.35 -10.84
CA GLN A 58 10.37 12.14 -11.61
C GLN A 58 11.62 11.30 -11.89
N GLU A 59 12.75 11.94 -12.21
CA GLU A 59 14.05 11.26 -12.40
C GLU A 59 14.48 10.48 -11.16
N ILE A 60 14.34 11.08 -9.97
CA ILE A 60 14.65 10.39 -8.71
C ILE A 60 13.65 9.26 -8.43
N LEU A 61 12.36 9.48 -8.70
CA LEU A 61 11.37 8.39 -8.59
C LEU A 61 11.67 7.24 -9.56
N HIS A 62 12.20 7.55 -10.74
CA HIS A 62 12.63 6.54 -11.70
C HIS A 62 13.84 5.79 -11.18
N GLN A 63 14.82 6.49 -10.60
CA GLN A 63 16.00 5.91 -9.98
C GLN A 63 15.63 4.90 -8.90
N ILE A 64 14.81 5.30 -7.91
CA ILE A 64 14.42 4.44 -6.78
C ILE A 64 13.39 3.36 -7.14
N GLY A 65 12.78 3.42 -8.33
CA GLY A 65 11.85 2.41 -8.84
C GLY A 65 10.36 2.66 -8.57
N PHE A 66 9.96 3.86 -8.16
CA PHE A 66 8.56 4.21 -7.88
C PHE A 66 7.86 5.01 -9.00
N TYR A 67 8.58 5.35 -10.06
CA TYR A 67 8.01 6.09 -11.18
C TYR A 67 6.80 5.40 -11.84
N GLY A 68 6.83 4.08 -12.00
CA GLY A 68 5.70 3.33 -12.57
C GLY A 68 4.43 3.49 -11.75
N VAL A 69 4.53 3.37 -10.42
CA VAL A 69 3.39 3.60 -9.51
C VAL A 69 2.84 5.01 -9.63
N TYR A 70 3.72 6.02 -9.68
CA TYR A 70 3.30 7.41 -9.91
C TYR A 70 2.54 7.56 -11.23
N ARG A 71 3.06 6.96 -12.32
CA ARG A 71 2.48 7.03 -13.66
C ARG A 71 1.15 6.29 -13.80
N CYS A 72 0.94 5.21 -13.06
CA CYS A 72 -0.36 4.53 -13.00
C CYS A 72 -1.45 5.40 -12.37
N GLY A 73 -1.06 6.37 -11.54
CA GLY A 73 -1.97 7.34 -10.95
C GLY A 73 -2.97 6.73 -9.95
N ARG A 74 -4.01 7.50 -9.65
CA ARG A 74 -5.06 7.09 -8.72
C ARG A 74 -6.16 6.29 -9.43
N LEU A 75 -6.19 4.98 -9.21
CA LEU A 75 -7.34 4.15 -9.57
C LEU A 75 -8.44 4.25 -8.49
N GLN A 76 -9.67 4.52 -8.92
CA GLN A 76 -10.87 4.41 -8.08
C GLN A 76 -11.15 2.95 -7.77
N LEU A 77 -11.22 2.60 -6.49
CA LEU A 77 -11.47 1.22 -6.06
C LEU A 77 -12.98 0.96 -5.98
N ASN A 78 -13.43 -0.10 -6.63
CA ASN A 78 -14.77 -0.61 -6.45
C ASN A 78 -14.81 -1.49 -5.19
N GLN A 79 -15.36 -0.96 -4.10
CA GLN A 79 -15.39 -1.66 -2.80
C GLN A 79 -16.17 -2.98 -2.86
N HIS A 80 -17.24 -3.06 -3.64
CA HIS A 80 -18.02 -4.28 -3.81
C HIS A 80 -17.22 -5.36 -4.55
N LEU A 81 -16.49 -4.97 -5.60
CA LEU A 81 -15.60 -5.87 -6.30
C LEU A 81 -14.50 -6.40 -5.38
N ILE A 82 -13.81 -5.51 -4.65
CA ILE A 82 -12.76 -5.91 -3.71
C ILE A 82 -13.34 -6.85 -2.65
N THR A 83 -14.50 -6.53 -2.09
CA THR A 83 -15.21 -7.38 -1.13
C THR A 83 -15.47 -8.78 -1.71
N ALA A 84 -15.99 -8.85 -2.94
CA ALA A 84 -16.26 -10.11 -3.63
C ALA A 84 -14.97 -10.91 -3.92
N LEU A 85 -13.86 -10.25 -4.22
CA LEU A 85 -12.56 -10.91 -4.38
C LEU A 85 -12.05 -11.46 -3.05
N VAL A 86 -12.16 -10.70 -1.96
CA VAL A 86 -11.76 -11.15 -0.61
C VAL A 86 -12.61 -12.35 -0.15
N GLU A 87 -13.90 -12.40 -0.46
CA GLU A 87 -14.75 -13.58 -0.18
C GLU A 87 -14.27 -14.86 -0.89
N ARG A 88 -13.56 -14.70 -2.01
CA ARG A 88 -12.99 -15.79 -2.82
C ARG A 88 -11.54 -16.08 -2.48
N TRP A 89 -10.88 -15.23 -1.70
CA TRP A 89 -9.52 -15.48 -1.22
C TRP A 89 -9.52 -16.69 -0.27
N ARG A 90 -8.48 -17.52 -0.36
CA ARG A 90 -8.24 -18.63 0.56
C ARG A 90 -6.84 -18.50 1.14
N SER A 91 -6.80 -18.22 2.45
CA SER A 91 -5.56 -18.03 3.20
C SER A 91 -4.72 -19.32 3.25
N GLU A 92 -5.36 -20.49 3.12
CA GLU A 92 -4.70 -21.79 3.12
C GLU A 92 -3.78 -21.99 1.90
N THR A 93 -4.17 -21.45 0.74
CA THR A 93 -3.42 -21.60 -0.52
C THR A 93 -2.84 -20.30 -1.04
N HIS A 94 -3.21 -19.15 -0.46
CA HIS A 94 -2.90 -17.80 -0.96
C HIS A 94 -3.34 -17.58 -2.42
N THR A 95 -4.54 -18.06 -2.74
CA THR A 95 -5.17 -17.92 -4.06
C THR A 95 -6.63 -17.52 -3.95
N PHE A 96 -7.15 -16.92 -5.01
CA PHE A 96 -8.56 -16.68 -5.24
C PHE A 96 -9.20 -17.90 -5.89
N HIS A 97 -10.32 -18.36 -5.33
CA HIS A 97 -11.08 -19.51 -5.80
C HIS A 97 -12.28 -19.05 -6.62
N PHE A 98 -12.19 -19.21 -7.94
CA PHE A 98 -13.28 -18.94 -8.87
C PHE A 98 -13.92 -20.25 -9.37
N ARG A 99 -15.09 -20.14 -10.01
CA ARG A 99 -15.76 -21.31 -10.61
C ARG A 99 -14.93 -22.01 -11.69
N VAL A 100 -14.02 -21.27 -12.33
CA VAL A 100 -13.19 -21.73 -13.46
C VAL A 100 -11.78 -22.16 -13.05
N GLY A 101 -11.43 -22.04 -11.77
CA GLY A 101 -10.10 -22.37 -11.26
C GLY A 101 -9.60 -21.36 -10.24
N GLU A 102 -8.30 -21.44 -9.95
CA GLU A 102 -7.61 -20.56 -9.01
C GLU A 102 -6.84 -19.47 -9.74
N ALA A 103 -6.72 -18.30 -9.12
CA ALA A 103 -5.84 -17.24 -9.60
C ALA A 103 -5.18 -16.53 -8.42
N THR A 104 -4.05 -15.85 -8.65
CA THR A 104 -3.43 -15.01 -7.63
C THR A 104 -2.62 -13.88 -8.26
N ILE A 105 -2.21 -12.90 -7.45
CA ILE A 105 -1.31 -11.82 -7.90
C ILE A 105 0.13 -12.30 -7.74
N THR A 106 0.91 -12.28 -8.80
CA THR A 106 2.31 -12.73 -8.76
C THR A 106 3.27 -11.54 -8.70
N LEU A 107 4.54 -11.80 -8.37
CA LEU A 107 5.59 -10.78 -8.49
C LEU A 107 5.68 -10.21 -9.90
N GLN A 108 5.50 -11.04 -10.93
CA GLN A 108 5.50 -10.59 -12.32
C GLN A 108 4.37 -9.60 -12.60
N ASP A 109 3.18 -9.80 -12.03
CA ASP A 109 2.08 -8.84 -12.15
C ASP A 109 2.44 -7.50 -11.49
N VAL A 110 3.07 -7.52 -10.31
CA VAL A 110 3.53 -6.30 -9.63
C VAL A 110 4.58 -5.57 -10.47
N GLN A 111 5.55 -6.29 -11.02
CA GLN A 111 6.59 -5.73 -11.88
C GLN A 111 6.01 -5.14 -13.17
N ILE A 112 5.07 -5.81 -13.83
CA ILE A 112 4.51 -5.34 -15.10
C ILE A 112 3.57 -4.15 -14.88
N ILE A 113 2.68 -4.23 -13.89
CA ILE A 113 1.66 -3.20 -13.66
C ILE A 113 2.29 -1.93 -13.10
N TRP A 114 3.22 -2.05 -12.15
CA TRP A 114 3.76 -0.90 -11.40
C TRP A 114 5.25 -0.61 -11.65
N ALA A 115 5.94 -1.43 -12.46
CA ALA A 115 7.37 -1.30 -12.71
C ALA A 115 8.23 -1.33 -11.43
N LEU A 116 7.72 -1.95 -10.36
CA LEU A 116 8.48 -2.10 -9.12
C LEU A 116 9.58 -3.15 -9.27
N PRO A 117 10.76 -2.94 -8.67
CA PRO A 117 11.78 -3.98 -8.58
C PRO A 117 11.28 -5.13 -7.71
N ILE A 118 11.39 -6.35 -8.22
CA ILE A 118 10.99 -7.59 -7.55
C ILE A 118 12.18 -8.44 -7.11
N ASP A 119 13.38 -8.10 -7.57
CA ASP A 119 14.63 -8.70 -7.13
C ASP A 119 15.33 -7.77 -6.12
N GLY A 120 16.26 -8.33 -5.36
CA GLY A 120 17.11 -7.59 -4.43
C GLY A 120 16.74 -7.79 -2.96
N GLU A 121 17.20 -6.87 -2.11
CA GLU A 121 17.17 -7.01 -0.66
C GLU A 121 15.75 -6.91 -0.10
N PRO A 122 15.39 -7.69 0.93
CA PRO A 122 14.08 -7.61 1.54
C PRO A 122 13.90 -6.27 2.27
N VAL A 123 12.70 -5.68 2.15
CA VAL A 123 12.34 -4.45 2.87
C VAL A 123 11.99 -4.81 4.31
N THR A 124 13.00 -4.93 5.16
CA THR A 124 12.87 -5.20 6.59
C THR A 124 13.27 -3.98 7.41
N GLY A 125 12.62 -3.75 8.54
CA GLY A 125 12.94 -2.64 9.44
C GLY A 125 13.10 -3.15 10.87
N ILE A 126 14.00 -2.52 11.61
CA ILE A 126 14.05 -2.64 13.06
C ILE A 126 13.36 -1.38 13.59
N ASP A 127 12.42 -1.55 14.52
CA ASP A 127 11.82 -0.40 15.17
C ASP A 127 12.88 0.21 16.09
N PHE A 128 13.37 1.39 15.70
CA PHE A 128 14.32 2.12 16.52
C PHE A 128 13.55 2.85 17.60
N ASP A 129 13.95 2.65 18.86
CA ASP A 129 13.42 3.41 19.98
C ASP A 129 14.00 4.84 19.92
N ARG A 130 13.34 5.68 19.13
CA ARG A 130 13.67 7.09 18.94
C ARG A 130 12.64 7.95 19.66
N THR A 131 13.13 8.98 20.35
CA THR A 131 12.27 10.00 20.94
C THR A 131 11.58 10.82 19.84
N THR A 132 10.50 11.52 20.20
CA THR A 132 9.80 12.41 19.26
C THR A 132 10.75 13.44 18.63
N GLN A 133 11.66 14.03 19.41
CA GLN A 133 12.66 14.97 18.90
C GLN A 133 13.60 14.33 17.87
N GLN A 134 14.07 13.11 18.10
CA GLN A 134 14.91 12.40 17.15
C GLN A 134 14.16 12.12 15.84
N TRP A 135 12.86 11.79 15.91
CA TRP A 135 12.03 11.66 14.71
C TRP A 135 11.83 12.98 13.98
N GLN A 136 11.68 14.09 14.70
CA GLN A 136 11.57 15.43 14.12
C GLN A 136 12.84 15.82 13.34
N GLU A 137 14.02 15.63 13.95
CA GLU A 137 15.32 15.88 13.32
C GLU A 137 15.56 14.95 12.11
N TYR A 138 15.16 13.69 12.23
CA TYR A 138 15.27 12.71 11.15
C TYR A 138 14.40 13.09 9.95
N CYS A 139 13.16 13.52 10.19
CA CYS A 139 12.29 14.05 9.14
C CYS A 139 12.87 15.32 8.51
N LEU A 140 13.38 16.25 9.31
CA LEU A 140 14.01 17.47 8.79
C LEU A 140 15.17 17.15 7.86
N THR A 141 16.00 16.18 8.25
CA THR A 141 17.17 15.75 7.49
C THR A 141 16.78 15.11 6.16
N TYR A 142 15.86 14.14 6.18
CA TYR A 142 15.63 13.28 5.01
C TYR A 142 14.46 13.72 4.12
N ILE A 143 13.41 14.33 4.69
CA ILE A 143 12.23 14.79 3.94
C ILE A 143 12.05 16.32 3.96
N GLY A 144 12.96 17.07 4.59
CA GLY A 144 13.05 18.52 4.44
C GLY A 144 12.15 19.35 5.35
N PHE A 145 11.43 18.72 6.30
CA PHE A 145 10.67 19.45 7.32
C PHE A 145 10.64 18.74 8.66
N SER A 146 10.53 19.53 9.72
CA SER A 146 10.34 19.04 11.10
C SER A 146 8.84 19.01 11.41
N PRO A 147 8.20 17.83 11.53
CA PRO A 147 6.79 17.72 11.88
C PRO A 147 6.53 18.12 13.33
N ASP A 148 5.35 18.65 13.61
CA ASP A 148 4.91 18.90 14.99
C ASP A 148 4.72 17.58 15.78
N ALA A 149 4.86 17.64 17.11
CA ALA A 149 4.75 16.46 17.95
C ALA A 149 3.36 15.80 17.90
N ASN A 150 2.30 16.55 17.58
CA ASN A 150 0.92 16.05 17.50
C ASN A 150 0.65 15.21 16.23
N VAL A 151 1.43 15.39 15.16
CA VAL A 151 1.31 14.62 13.91
C VAL A 151 2.23 13.38 13.88
N LEU A 152 3.04 13.20 14.92
CA LEU A 152 3.88 12.03 15.16
C LEU A 152 3.25 11.08 16.17
N LYS A 153 3.30 9.77 15.89
CA LYS A 153 2.82 8.71 16.78
C LYS A 153 3.81 7.55 16.81
N GLY A 154 4.85 7.68 17.61
CA GLY A 154 6.01 6.79 17.58
C GLY A 154 6.74 6.93 16.24
N SER A 155 7.09 5.81 15.60
CA SER A 155 7.70 5.76 14.26
C SER A 155 6.72 6.02 13.11
N ARG A 156 5.60 6.72 13.35
CA ARG A 156 4.56 7.01 12.36
C ARG A 156 4.36 8.51 12.20
N LEU A 157 4.24 8.95 10.95
CA LEU A 157 3.99 10.34 10.57
C LEU A 157 2.66 10.44 9.83
N GLN A 158 1.84 11.44 10.19
CA GLN A 158 0.56 11.67 9.55
C GLN A 158 0.73 12.05 8.08
N THR A 159 -0.03 11.42 7.19
CA THR A 159 0.09 11.65 5.73
C THR A 159 -0.30 13.07 5.33
N SER A 160 -1.27 13.67 6.03
CA SER A 160 -1.68 15.06 5.81
C SER A 160 -0.52 16.05 6.01
N ALA A 161 0.34 15.83 7.01
CA ALA A 161 1.50 16.67 7.27
C ALA A 161 2.50 16.63 6.09
N ILE A 162 2.75 15.45 5.54
CA ILE A 162 3.61 15.28 4.35
C ILE A 162 2.97 15.97 3.14
N THR A 163 1.67 15.75 2.88
CA THR A 163 1.00 16.37 1.74
C THR A 163 0.95 17.89 1.83
N SER A 164 0.76 18.45 3.04
CA SER A 164 0.79 19.90 3.26
C SER A 164 2.18 20.47 3.01
N HIS A 165 3.23 19.78 3.45
CA HIS A 165 4.60 20.17 3.15
C HIS A 165 4.89 20.14 1.64
N LEU A 166 4.53 19.05 0.95
CA LEU A 166 4.71 18.94 -0.50
C LEU A 166 3.95 20.02 -1.28
N ALA A 167 2.78 20.44 -0.80
CA ALA A 167 2.00 21.51 -1.41
C ALA A 167 2.59 22.92 -1.15
N ALA A 168 3.31 23.10 -0.04
CA ALA A 168 3.93 24.38 0.32
C ALA A 168 5.29 24.60 -0.36
N VAL A 169 5.95 23.54 -0.83
CA VAL A 169 7.27 23.61 -1.48
C VAL A 169 7.11 23.63 -3.00
N GLU A 170 7.57 24.72 -3.64
CA GLU A 170 7.63 24.82 -5.09
C GLU A 170 8.99 24.30 -5.62
N ILE A 171 8.93 23.32 -6.52
CA ILE A 171 10.12 22.78 -7.19
C ILE A 171 10.29 23.43 -8.56
N THR A 172 11.49 23.97 -8.80
CA THR A 172 11.86 24.65 -10.05
C THR A 172 13.18 24.08 -10.58
N TYR A 173 13.58 24.48 -11.79
CA TYR A 173 14.87 24.09 -12.38
C TYR A 173 16.07 24.53 -11.51
N ASN A 174 15.94 25.61 -10.75
CA ASN A 174 17.00 26.17 -9.91
C ASN A 174 17.00 25.63 -8.47
N THR A 175 16.02 24.80 -8.10
CA THR A 175 15.92 24.26 -6.74
C THR A 175 17.17 23.40 -6.42
N PRO A 176 17.83 23.58 -5.27
CA PRO A 176 19.01 22.77 -4.92
C PRO A 176 18.71 21.27 -4.93
N GLN A 177 19.66 20.46 -5.41
CA GLN A 177 19.45 19.01 -5.55
C GLN A 177 19.03 18.35 -4.23
N ALA A 178 19.60 18.77 -3.11
CA ALA A 178 19.24 18.25 -1.79
C ALA A 178 17.74 18.40 -1.47
N VAL A 179 17.13 19.53 -1.84
CA VAL A 179 15.70 19.79 -1.62
C VAL A 179 14.84 18.94 -2.56
N VAL A 180 15.27 18.77 -3.81
CA VAL A 180 14.57 17.88 -4.77
C VAL A 180 14.59 16.43 -4.28
N VAL A 181 15.72 15.97 -3.74
CA VAL A 181 15.85 14.63 -3.15
C VAL A 181 14.96 14.48 -1.92
N GLN A 182 14.93 15.46 -1.00
CA GLN A 182 14.04 15.45 0.16
C GLN A 182 12.56 15.37 -0.27
N TYR A 183 12.17 16.17 -1.26
CA TYR A 183 10.84 16.14 -1.84
C TYR A 183 10.50 14.78 -2.45
N ALA A 184 11.43 14.20 -3.22
CA ALA A 184 11.26 12.87 -3.82
C ALA A 184 11.11 11.77 -2.75
N ARG A 185 11.88 11.82 -1.65
CA ARG A 185 11.72 10.87 -0.52
C ARG A 185 10.35 11.00 0.14
N ALA A 186 9.86 12.21 0.35
CA ALA A 186 8.52 12.43 0.90
C ALA A 186 7.41 11.86 0.00
N VAL A 187 7.54 12.06 -1.32
CA VAL A 187 6.64 11.46 -2.32
C VAL A 187 6.73 9.93 -2.28
N ALA A 188 7.93 9.38 -2.32
CA ALA A 188 8.19 7.94 -2.26
C ALA A 188 7.60 7.30 -0.99
N LEU A 189 7.71 7.99 0.15
CA LEU A 189 7.16 7.54 1.43
C LEU A 189 5.63 7.49 1.40
N LEU A 190 4.96 8.47 0.77
CA LEU A 190 3.51 8.46 0.59
C LEU A 190 3.05 7.39 -0.40
N LEU A 191 3.77 7.21 -1.50
CA LEU A 191 3.49 6.13 -2.46
C LEU A 191 3.64 4.76 -1.78
N PHE A 192 4.73 4.51 -1.08
CA PHE A 192 4.94 3.20 -0.47
C PHE A 192 4.07 2.99 0.78
N GLY A 193 4.22 3.84 1.80
CA GLY A 193 3.54 3.66 3.09
C GLY A 193 2.08 4.12 3.11
N GLY A 194 1.63 4.92 2.13
CA GLY A 194 0.27 5.44 2.12
C GLY A 194 -0.64 4.80 1.08
N LEU A 195 -0.09 4.37 -0.06
CA LEU A 195 -0.83 3.74 -1.15
C LEU A 195 -0.66 2.22 -1.16
N MET A 196 0.58 1.74 -1.13
CA MET A 196 0.89 0.33 -1.33
C MET A 196 0.80 -0.48 -0.03
N CYS A 197 1.28 0.08 1.07
CA CYS A 197 1.37 -0.53 2.40
C CYS A 197 0.75 0.37 3.50
N PRO A 198 -0.53 0.80 3.36
CA PRO A 198 -1.17 1.70 4.31
C PRO A 198 -1.33 1.07 5.69
N ASP A 199 -1.22 1.88 6.74
CA ASP A 199 -1.54 1.43 8.10
C ASP A 199 -3.05 1.20 8.28
N SER A 200 -3.43 0.52 9.37
CA SER A 200 -4.84 0.19 9.65
C SER A 200 -5.73 1.44 9.85
N SER A 201 -5.13 2.59 10.17
CA SER A 201 -5.86 3.85 10.34
C SER A 201 -6.12 4.57 9.00
N GLY A 202 -5.29 4.29 7.99
CA GLY A 202 -5.32 4.97 6.69
C GLY A 202 -4.85 6.42 6.74
N ASN A 203 -4.22 6.87 7.83
CA ASN A 203 -3.85 8.28 8.03
C ASN A 203 -2.38 8.51 8.38
N TYR A 204 -1.61 7.43 8.61
CA TYR A 204 -0.19 7.52 8.95
C TYR A 204 0.64 6.63 8.03
N VAL A 205 1.88 7.07 7.80
CA VAL A 205 2.94 6.26 7.17
C VAL A 205 4.01 5.93 8.20
N SER A 206 4.59 4.73 8.11
CA SER A 206 5.73 4.37 8.96
C SER A 206 7.01 5.04 8.45
N LEU A 207 7.69 5.76 9.33
CA LEU A 207 9.02 6.34 9.10
C LEU A 207 10.11 5.26 8.98
N LEU A 208 9.83 4.00 9.30
CA LEU A 208 10.76 2.91 9.07
C LEU A 208 11.06 2.71 7.58
N TYR A 209 10.11 3.02 6.69
CA TYR A 209 10.35 2.99 5.25
C TYR A 209 11.29 4.11 4.78
N LEU A 210 11.35 5.22 5.52
CA LEU A 210 12.28 6.31 5.20
C LEU A 210 13.74 5.86 5.37
N SER A 211 14.02 4.93 6.30
CA SER A 211 15.36 4.34 6.46
C SER A 211 15.86 3.63 5.20
N LYS A 212 14.94 3.14 4.36
CA LYS A 212 15.23 2.46 3.09
C LYS A 212 15.32 3.41 1.90
N LEU A 213 15.04 4.68 2.15
CA LEU A 213 15.10 5.78 1.17
C LEU A 213 16.21 6.78 1.53
N GLU A 214 16.97 6.58 2.62
CA GLU A 214 18.07 7.46 3.04
C GLU A 214 19.07 7.64 1.91
N ASP A 215 19.47 6.54 1.28
CA ASP A 215 20.32 6.54 0.11
C ASP A 215 19.49 6.20 -1.14
N ILE A 216 19.26 7.20 -1.97
CA ILE A 216 18.47 7.07 -3.20
C ILE A 216 19.20 6.26 -4.28
N GLU A 217 20.53 6.15 -4.21
CA GLU A 217 21.32 5.39 -5.18
C GLU A 217 21.16 3.89 -4.95
N THR A 218 21.03 3.47 -3.70
CA THR A 218 20.85 2.06 -3.32
C THR A 218 19.39 1.67 -3.11
N ALA A 219 18.46 2.63 -2.98
CA ALA A 219 17.04 2.37 -2.75
C ALA A 219 16.40 1.44 -3.79
N ARG A 220 16.85 1.45 -5.06
CA ARG A 220 16.31 0.55 -6.10
C ARG A 220 16.66 -0.92 -5.88
N ASN A 221 17.71 -1.20 -5.10
CA ASN A 221 18.20 -2.55 -4.85
C ASN A 221 17.32 -3.32 -3.86
N TYR A 222 16.32 -2.67 -3.26
CA TYR A 222 15.32 -3.36 -2.47
C TYR A 222 14.25 -3.97 -3.36
N SER A 223 13.78 -5.16 -2.98
CA SER A 223 12.65 -5.83 -3.61
C SER A 223 11.33 -5.20 -3.13
N TRP A 224 11.07 -3.96 -3.56
CA TRP A 224 9.86 -3.21 -3.23
C TRP A 224 8.59 -3.97 -3.65
N GLY A 225 8.61 -4.59 -4.83
CA GLY A 225 7.47 -5.37 -5.33
C GLY A 225 7.14 -6.57 -4.47
N SER A 226 8.15 -7.27 -3.91
CA SER A 226 7.91 -8.37 -2.97
C SER A 226 7.34 -7.87 -1.65
N ALA A 227 7.82 -6.73 -1.15
CA ALA A 227 7.28 -6.13 0.07
C ALA A 227 5.78 -5.77 -0.11
N VAL A 228 5.44 -5.18 -1.26
CA VAL A 228 4.05 -4.87 -1.63
C VAL A 228 3.20 -6.13 -1.72
N LEU A 229 3.68 -7.17 -2.40
CA LEU A 229 2.93 -8.41 -2.58
C LEU A 229 2.70 -9.13 -1.24
N ALA A 230 3.74 -9.24 -0.42
CA ALA A 230 3.65 -9.82 0.91
C ALA A 230 2.66 -9.05 1.80
N PHE A 231 2.68 -7.72 1.74
CA PHE A 231 1.71 -6.88 2.45
C PHE A 231 0.28 -7.14 1.95
N LEU A 232 0.06 -7.16 0.64
CA LEU A 232 -1.26 -7.43 0.04
C LEU A 232 -1.80 -8.80 0.46
N TYR A 233 -0.98 -9.84 0.41
CA TYR A 233 -1.39 -11.19 0.83
C TYR A 233 -1.77 -11.23 2.30
N ARG A 234 -0.98 -10.58 3.16
CA ARG A 234 -1.32 -10.47 4.59
C ARG A 234 -2.66 -9.77 4.81
N GLU A 235 -2.91 -8.67 4.10
CA GLU A 235 -4.18 -7.95 4.20
C GLU A 235 -5.36 -8.76 3.66
N LEU A 236 -5.18 -9.53 2.58
CA LEU A 236 -6.20 -10.46 2.07
C LEU A 236 -6.52 -11.56 3.08
N CYS A 237 -5.51 -12.18 3.69
CA CYS A 237 -5.72 -13.20 4.72
C CYS A 237 -6.44 -12.62 5.94
N ASN A 238 -6.02 -11.42 6.38
CA ASN A 238 -6.66 -10.72 7.48
C ASN A 238 -8.12 -10.40 7.15
N ALA A 239 -8.38 -9.73 6.04
CA ALA A 239 -9.71 -9.29 5.64
C ALA A 239 -10.66 -10.44 5.30
N GLY A 240 -10.13 -11.60 4.89
CA GLY A 240 -10.90 -12.84 4.69
C GLY A 240 -11.49 -13.42 5.99
N THR A 241 -11.00 -13.01 7.16
CA THR A 241 -11.52 -13.47 8.46
C THR A 241 -12.85 -12.78 8.82
N LYS A 242 -13.78 -13.51 9.44
CA LYS A 242 -15.06 -12.97 9.94
C LYS A 242 -14.88 -11.73 10.83
N GLY A 243 -15.86 -10.82 10.75
CA GLY A 243 -15.93 -9.60 11.56
C GLY A 243 -14.94 -8.48 11.15
N LYS A 244 -14.17 -8.67 10.07
CA LYS A 244 -13.32 -7.60 9.54
C LYS A 244 -14.12 -6.67 8.64
N VAL A 245 -13.92 -5.37 8.86
CA VAL A 245 -14.68 -4.30 8.19
C VAL A 245 -13.83 -3.49 7.21
N ALA A 246 -12.52 -3.76 7.14
CA ALA A 246 -11.59 -2.98 6.35
C ALA A 246 -10.44 -3.83 5.82
N ILE A 247 -9.86 -3.37 4.72
CA ILE A 247 -8.70 -4.00 4.07
C ILE A 247 -7.74 -2.92 3.56
N GLY A 248 -6.45 -3.07 3.82
CA GLY A 248 -5.39 -2.25 3.25
C GLY A 248 -4.67 -2.92 2.08
N GLY A 249 -3.56 -2.32 1.67
CA GLY A 249 -2.66 -2.88 0.67
C GLY A 249 -2.89 -2.37 -0.75
N ALA A 250 -2.12 -2.94 -1.68
CA ALA A 250 -2.12 -2.61 -3.10
C ALA A 250 -3.35 -3.14 -3.87
N LEU A 251 -4.55 -2.76 -3.44
CA LEU A 251 -5.84 -3.28 -3.95
C LEU A 251 -6.08 -2.98 -5.44
N GLN A 252 -5.40 -1.98 -6.00
CA GLN A 252 -5.45 -1.66 -7.43
C GLN A 252 -4.95 -2.83 -8.27
N LEU A 253 -3.98 -3.61 -7.77
CA LEU A 253 -3.48 -4.79 -8.48
C LEU A 253 -4.58 -5.84 -8.66
N LEU A 254 -5.45 -5.99 -7.67
CA LEU A 254 -6.60 -6.89 -7.74
C LEU A 254 -7.58 -6.45 -8.83
N GLN A 255 -7.92 -5.16 -8.84
CA GLN A 255 -8.87 -4.63 -9.81
C GLN A 255 -8.30 -4.56 -11.22
N VAL A 256 -6.99 -4.36 -11.41
CA VAL A 256 -6.40 -4.34 -12.76
C VAL A 256 -6.22 -5.75 -13.33
N LYS A 257 -5.93 -6.74 -12.48
CA LYS A 257 -5.60 -8.09 -12.92
C LYS A 257 -6.80 -9.04 -12.98
N LEU A 258 -7.75 -8.91 -12.07
CA LEU A 258 -8.81 -9.91 -11.83
C LEU A 258 -10.20 -9.45 -12.30
N THR A 259 -10.27 -8.38 -13.10
CA THR A 259 -11.48 -7.94 -13.81
C THR A 259 -11.23 -7.90 -15.30
#